data_AF-A0A126QVB0-F1
#
_entry.id   AF-A0A126QVB0-F1
#
_cell.length_a   1.000
_cell.length_b   1.000
_cell.length_c   1.000
_cell.angle_alpha   90.00
_cell.angle_beta   90.00
_cell.angle_gamma   90.00
#
_symmetry.space_group_name_H-M   'P 1'
#
loop_
_entity.id
_entity.type
_entity.pdbx_description
1 polymer ?
#
loop_
_entity_poly.entity_id
_entity_poly.type
_entity_poly.pdbx_seq_one_letter_code
_entity_poly.pdbx_strand_id
1 'polypeptide(L)'
;MGYFDMNYERLVEDAESGNAHALYILGRKLDEGRGVKKDRKRGIAYMLRSAELGYAPAQNYIGYLYNKGDYFERDDTRAAEWFAKAADQGLPKAMGNMALMYKDGDGVEMNRDVYLSLIRKAARKGHAAAQFELAESYYDGLGKIKDYHLAVEWYEKAAKQGYADAQYCLGYMYETGKGVPKDLDKAVEWYSEAMLKGDAYAALSLGMIQFYLGHDMKNEGLYSIRRAANDGCSSACYELARIFHEDKTIKDPTEARYWLYRGIEANNVKCLRMAAELYRTGSDMPHRPDLTIKCYEKAAELDDAKSMFELASIFEKGELIPKDMDKALELYHRAGWEYEPRAQCRLGDYYMYEEGNDGQKALIWYRWAARNGNTAAMNELGRLYEQGIFVTQDMMRALYWYNRAYMNGDELAKAKTDMMMDANDPFTGYPKETGDEKLERRAIENDDASSCYKLGYMYETGEDGHAVDYDRSRLWFDIGARLGDSGCIDNMGYIYYFGKGVEKDLGKAAELFKRAAEMGSPYSQRFLGCMYRDGEYFTKDDKEAHKWLSRAAEQGLENAKEELKALDDALRQETTADESTESTTVPESVQSAD
;
A
#
# COMPACT_ATOMS: atom_id res chain seq x y z
N MET A 1 40.70 26.31 42.57
CA MET A 1 39.30 26.32 43.07
C MET A 1 38.46 26.96 41.99
N GLY A 2 37.83 26.13 41.15
CA GLY A 2 36.97 26.61 40.07
C GLY A 2 35.64 27.07 40.64
N TYR A 3 35.11 28.17 40.12
CA TYR A 3 33.75 28.64 40.38
C TYR A 3 32.77 27.54 39.94
N PHE A 4 32.39 26.66 40.86
CA PHE A 4 31.16 25.88 40.71
C PHE A 4 30.00 26.84 40.95
N ASP A 5 29.11 26.92 39.96
CA ASP A 5 27.96 27.81 39.94
C ASP A 5 27.02 27.45 41.11
N MET A 6 26.74 28.37 42.03
CA MET A 6 25.83 28.18 43.18
C MET A 6 24.46 27.60 42.76
N ASN A 7 24.07 27.79 41.50
CA ASN A 7 22.86 27.22 40.93
C ASN A 7 22.92 25.69 40.71
N TYR A 8 24.11 25.10 40.56
CA TYR A 8 24.27 23.66 40.38
C TYR A 8 24.23 22.91 41.71
N GLU A 9 24.92 23.40 42.74
CA GLU A 9 24.92 22.78 44.08
C GLU A 9 23.52 22.74 44.67
N ARG A 10 22.79 23.86 44.59
CA ARG A 10 21.38 23.93 45.00
C ARG A 10 20.47 22.97 44.21
N LEU A 11 20.71 22.82 42.91
CA LEU A 11 19.96 21.86 42.07
C LEU A 11 20.23 20.41 42.50
N VAL A 12 21.46 20.09 42.89
CA VAL A 12 21.84 18.77 43.41
C VAL A 12 21.15 18.53 44.75
N GLU A 13 21.19 19.49 45.67
CA GLU A 13 20.48 19.38 46.96
C GLU A 13 18.96 19.18 46.76
N ASP A 14 18.33 19.97 45.89
CA ASP A 14 16.92 19.83 45.56
C ASP A 14 16.61 18.44 44.94
N ALA A 15 17.49 17.94 44.06
CA ALA A 15 17.34 16.62 43.47
C ALA A 15 17.51 15.48 44.51
N GLU A 16 18.48 15.60 45.41
CA GLU A 16 18.74 14.64 46.48
C GLU A 16 17.61 14.61 47.51
N SER A 17 16.94 15.75 47.74
CA SER A 17 15.72 15.86 48.55
C SER A 17 14.49 15.15 47.95
N GLY A 18 14.59 14.65 46.71
CA GLY A 18 13.51 13.94 46.03
C GLY A 18 12.59 14.82 45.19
N ASN A 19 12.98 16.06 44.89
CA ASN A 19 12.20 16.92 43.99
C ASN A 19 12.26 16.39 42.55
N ALA A 20 11.12 15.91 42.04
CA ALA A 20 11.05 15.26 40.72
C ALA A 20 11.44 16.19 39.56
N HIS A 21 11.12 17.49 39.65
CA HIS A 21 11.53 18.48 38.65
C HIS A 21 13.05 18.72 38.68
N ALA A 22 13.64 18.86 39.87
CA ALA A 22 15.08 19.02 40.04
C ALA A 22 15.85 17.80 39.53
N LEU A 23 15.38 16.59 39.86
CA LEU A 23 15.90 15.32 39.35
C LEU A 23 15.92 15.28 37.81
N TYR A 24 14.84 15.74 37.15
CA TYR A 24 14.79 15.79 35.69
C TYR A 24 15.80 16.79 35.10
N ILE A 25 15.88 18.01 35.64
CA ILE A 25 16.81 19.02 35.12
C ILE A 25 18.26 18.58 35.33
N LEU A 26 18.60 18.07 36.51
CA LEU A 26 19.93 17.55 36.80
C LEU A 26 20.27 16.39 35.87
N GLY A 27 19.31 15.49 35.66
CA GLY A 27 19.44 14.37 34.75
C GLY A 27 19.75 14.79 33.31
N ARG A 28 19.02 15.78 32.78
CA ARG A 28 19.26 16.36 31.44
C ARG A 28 20.63 17.01 31.33
N LYS A 29 21.05 17.80 32.33
CA LYS A 29 22.37 18.44 32.34
C LYS A 29 23.50 17.41 32.27
N LEU A 30 23.39 16.31 33.03
CA LEU A 30 24.39 15.23 33.04
C LEU A 30 24.38 14.42 31.73
N ASP A 31 23.21 14.14 31.18
CA ASP A 31 23.08 13.42 29.90
C ASP A 31 23.68 14.20 28.72
N GLU A 32 23.46 15.51 28.67
CA GLU A 32 23.94 16.37 27.57
C GLU A 32 25.34 16.95 27.82
N GLY A 33 25.83 16.91 29.06
CA GLY A 33 27.08 17.59 29.46
C GLY A 33 26.97 19.11 29.49
N ARG A 34 25.77 19.66 29.69
CA ARG A 34 25.54 21.12 29.72
C ARG A 34 25.97 21.72 31.06
N GLY A 35 27.16 22.33 31.07
CA GLY A 35 27.72 22.97 32.27
C GLY A 35 28.30 22.00 33.30
N VAL A 36 28.34 20.70 32.98
CA VAL A 36 28.92 19.62 33.79
C VAL A 36 29.58 18.58 32.91
N LYS A 37 30.48 17.77 33.50
CA LYS A 37 31.03 16.61 32.80
C LYS A 37 29.89 15.66 32.44
N LYS A 38 29.78 15.31 31.15
CA LYS A 38 28.78 14.38 30.63
C LYS A 38 28.87 13.05 31.37
N ASP A 39 27.75 12.63 31.94
CA ASP A 39 27.56 11.33 32.61
C ASP A 39 26.14 10.85 32.32
N ARG A 40 25.98 10.24 31.15
CA ARG A 40 24.71 9.73 30.64
C ARG A 40 24.06 8.71 31.58
N LYS A 41 24.85 7.81 32.17
CA LYS A 41 24.35 6.78 33.09
C LYS A 41 23.70 7.41 34.32
N ARG A 42 24.38 8.36 34.97
CA ARG A 42 23.80 9.09 36.11
C ARG A 42 22.64 9.98 35.68
N GLY A 43 22.75 10.63 34.52
CA GLY A 43 21.70 11.48 33.98
C GLY A 43 20.37 10.74 33.81
N ILE A 44 20.42 9.56 33.18
CA ILE A 44 19.25 8.71 32.97
C ILE A 44 18.73 8.12 34.29
N ALA A 45 19.60 7.75 35.23
CA ALA A 45 19.16 7.30 36.55
C ALA A 45 18.34 8.36 37.30
N TYR A 46 18.76 9.64 37.26
CA TYR A 46 17.98 10.73 37.84
C TYR A 46 16.66 10.97 37.12
N MET A 47 16.63 10.89 35.79
CA MET A 47 15.39 11.02 35.01
C MET A 47 14.43 9.85 35.24
N LEU A 48 14.94 8.62 35.44
CA LEU A 48 14.11 7.47 35.77
C LEU A 48 13.46 7.65 37.14
N ARG A 49 14.24 8.05 38.15
CA ARG A 49 13.71 8.38 39.49
C ARG A 49 12.67 9.50 39.44
N SER A 50 12.91 10.53 38.61
CA SER A 50 11.93 11.60 38.37
C SER A 50 10.62 11.08 37.73
N ALA A 51 10.73 10.16 36.77
CA ALA A 51 9.59 9.54 36.10
C ALA A 51 8.78 8.65 37.06
N GLU A 52 9.45 7.89 37.93
CA GLU A 52 8.86 7.08 38.99
C GLU A 52 8.12 7.91 40.04
N LEU A 53 8.62 9.12 40.33
CA LEU A 53 7.95 10.12 41.17
C LEU A 53 6.78 10.83 40.47
N GLY A 54 6.44 10.44 39.25
CA GLY A 54 5.27 10.93 38.53
C GLY A 54 5.51 12.14 37.63
N TYR A 55 6.74 12.63 37.44
CA TYR A 55 6.97 13.84 36.66
C TYR A 55 6.78 13.60 35.15
N ALA A 56 5.69 14.11 34.57
CA ALA A 56 5.29 13.83 33.19
C ALA A 56 6.40 14.05 32.13
N PRO A 57 7.20 15.14 32.15
CA PRO A 57 8.29 15.30 31.19
C PRO A 57 9.37 14.21 31.29
N ALA A 58 9.67 13.73 32.50
CA ALA A 58 10.59 12.63 32.70
C ALA A 58 9.98 11.31 32.20
N GLN A 59 8.72 11.03 32.51
CA GLN A 59 8.01 9.86 31.98
C GLN A 59 8.00 9.83 30.46
N ASN A 60 7.66 10.94 29.80
CA ASN A 60 7.73 11.06 28.35
C ASN A 60 9.15 10.83 27.82
N TYR A 61 10.17 11.33 28.51
CA TYR A 61 11.55 11.13 28.08
C TYR A 61 11.99 9.68 28.23
N ILE A 62 11.64 9.00 29.32
CA ILE A 62 11.92 7.57 29.50
C ILE A 62 11.19 6.73 28.45
N GLY A 63 9.93 7.04 28.15
CA GLY A 63 9.20 6.40 27.05
C GLY A 63 9.90 6.57 25.70
N TYR A 64 10.45 7.75 25.42
CA TYR A 64 11.24 8.01 24.21
C TYR A 64 12.51 7.15 24.14
N LEU A 65 13.24 6.99 25.26
CA LEU A 65 14.45 6.15 25.28
C LEU A 65 14.12 4.68 24.95
N TYR A 66 13.02 4.15 25.48
CA TYR A 66 12.54 2.81 25.15
C TYR A 66 12.08 2.69 23.69
N ASN A 67 11.29 3.64 23.17
CA ASN A 67 10.81 3.58 21.78
C ASN A 67 11.95 3.66 20.75
N LYS A 68 12.99 4.46 21.03
CA LYS A 68 14.14 4.59 20.12
C LYS A 68 15.23 3.54 20.31
N GLY A 69 15.16 2.75 21.38
CA GLY A 69 16.27 1.90 21.78
C GLY A 69 17.55 2.71 22.08
N ASP A 70 17.39 3.97 22.51
CA ASP A 70 18.51 4.85 22.81
C ASP A 70 18.79 4.77 24.32
N TYR A 71 19.85 4.03 24.67
CA TYR A 71 20.25 3.62 26.03
C TYR A 71 19.62 2.33 26.55
N PHE A 72 18.31 2.13 26.38
CA PHE A 72 17.66 0.85 26.65
C PHE A 72 17.54 0.02 25.37
N GLU A 73 17.37 -1.29 25.49
CA GLU A 73 16.86 -2.07 24.36
C GLU A 73 15.47 -1.57 23.96
N ARG A 74 15.18 -1.57 22.66
CA ARG A 74 13.88 -1.08 22.17
C ARG A 74 12.76 -1.93 22.74
N ASP A 75 11.81 -1.28 23.40
CA ASP A 75 10.64 -1.91 24.03
C ASP A 75 9.43 -0.98 23.88
N ASP A 76 8.64 -1.21 22.84
CA ASP A 76 7.52 -0.33 22.50
C ASP A 76 6.37 -0.45 23.51
N THR A 77 6.21 -1.61 24.18
CA THR A 77 5.22 -1.78 25.25
C THR A 77 5.56 -0.91 26.45
N ARG A 78 6.82 -0.92 26.92
CA ARG A 78 7.26 -0.01 27.98
C ARG A 78 7.20 1.45 27.56
N ALA A 79 7.52 1.74 26.31
CA ALA A 79 7.39 3.09 25.78
C ALA A 79 5.95 3.59 25.88
N ALA A 80 4.98 2.78 25.41
CA ALA A 80 3.56 3.08 25.47
C ALA A 80 3.08 3.26 26.92
N GLU A 81 3.51 2.43 27.86
CA GLU A 81 3.18 2.59 29.29
C GLU A 81 3.66 3.94 29.85
N TRP A 82 4.89 4.34 29.55
CA TRP A 82 5.45 5.62 30.01
C TRP A 82 4.80 6.81 29.33
N PHE A 83 4.52 6.72 28.02
CA PHE A 83 3.78 7.77 27.31
C PHE A 83 2.35 7.89 27.84
N ALA A 84 1.66 6.79 28.12
CA ALA A 84 0.31 6.80 28.70
C ALA A 84 0.29 7.54 30.05
N LYS A 85 1.20 7.20 30.97
CA LYS A 85 1.33 7.89 32.28
C LYS A 85 1.52 9.40 32.13
N ALA A 86 2.33 9.83 31.17
CA ALA A 86 2.56 11.26 30.91
C ALA A 86 1.38 11.92 30.17
N ALA A 87 0.71 11.19 29.28
CA ALA A 87 -0.46 11.65 28.53
C ALA A 87 -1.68 11.83 29.45
N ASP A 88 -1.87 10.94 30.43
CA ASP A 88 -2.93 11.04 31.44
C ASP A 88 -2.80 12.30 32.29
N GLN A 89 -1.56 12.76 32.50
CA GLN A 89 -1.26 14.04 33.16
C GLN A 89 -1.45 15.26 32.25
N GLY A 90 -1.88 15.04 31.00
CA GLY A 90 -2.18 16.14 30.09
C GLY A 90 -0.99 16.65 29.29
N LEU A 91 0.17 15.99 29.31
CA LEU A 91 1.37 16.46 28.59
C LEU A 91 1.15 16.33 27.07
N PRO A 92 1.14 17.43 26.29
CA PRO A 92 0.80 17.38 24.86
C PRO A 92 1.76 16.53 24.03
N LYS A 93 3.05 16.55 24.37
CA LYS A 93 4.07 15.75 23.69
C LYS A 93 3.85 14.26 23.90
N ALA A 94 3.49 13.85 25.13
CA ALA A 94 3.19 12.45 25.43
C ALA A 94 1.88 11.99 24.79
N MET A 95 0.85 12.86 24.75
CA MET A 95 -0.37 12.59 24.00
C MET A 95 -0.08 12.36 22.51
N GLY A 96 0.79 13.17 21.91
CA GLY A 96 1.22 13.00 20.52
C GLY A 96 1.96 11.68 20.29
N ASN A 97 2.95 11.37 21.14
CA ASN A 97 3.69 10.11 21.07
C ASN A 97 2.77 8.90 21.25
N MET A 98 1.87 8.93 22.23
CA MET A 98 0.91 7.86 22.45
C MET A 98 -0.07 7.71 21.28
N ALA A 99 -0.47 8.82 20.64
CA ALA A 99 -1.29 8.76 19.44
C ALA A 99 -0.57 7.99 18.33
N LEU A 100 0.72 8.28 18.09
CA LEU A 100 1.52 7.58 17.08
C LEU A 100 1.65 6.08 17.39
N MET A 101 1.80 5.68 18.66
CA MET A 101 1.79 4.26 19.06
C MET A 101 0.47 3.57 18.65
N TYR A 102 -0.68 4.22 18.83
CA TYR A 102 -1.97 3.70 18.36
C TYR A 102 -2.18 3.74 16.84
N LYS A 103 -1.46 4.63 16.13
CA LYS A 103 -1.49 4.72 14.66
C LYS A 103 -0.74 3.53 14.05
N ASP A 104 0.43 3.22 14.59
CA ASP A 104 1.37 2.27 14.02
C ASP A 104 1.22 0.85 14.62
N GLY A 105 0.53 0.72 15.76
CA GLY A 105 0.38 -0.56 16.48
C GLY A 105 1.61 -0.94 17.33
N ASP A 106 2.46 0.05 17.64
CA ASP A 106 3.70 -0.13 18.39
C ASP A 106 3.41 -0.26 19.90
N GLY A 107 3.55 -1.47 20.44
CA GLY A 107 3.36 -1.74 21.88
C GLY A 107 1.91 -1.68 22.38
N VAL A 108 0.96 -1.32 21.51
CA VAL A 108 -0.50 -1.29 21.73
C VAL A 108 -1.23 -1.73 20.47
N GLU A 109 -2.44 -2.26 20.59
CA GLU A 109 -3.26 -2.59 19.43
C GLU A 109 -3.62 -1.31 18.65
N MET A 110 -3.50 -1.37 17.31
CA MET A 110 -3.84 -0.25 16.43
C MET A 110 -5.27 0.22 16.69
N ASN A 111 -5.43 1.50 17.03
CA ASN A 111 -6.75 2.07 17.31
C ASN A 111 -6.86 3.50 16.80
N ARG A 112 -7.55 3.64 15.67
CA ARG A 112 -7.73 4.91 14.97
C ARG A 112 -8.51 5.95 15.79
N ASP A 113 -9.53 5.53 16.52
CA ASP A 113 -10.37 6.45 17.30
C ASP A 113 -9.59 7.04 18.47
N VAL A 114 -8.76 6.21 19.12
CA VAL A 114 -7.87 6.64 20.19
C VAL A 114 -6.78 7.56 19.64
N TYR A 115 -6.16 7.22 18.49
CA TYR A 115 -5.23 8.11 17.77
C TYR A 115 -5.85 9.50 17.52
N LEU A 116 -7.02 9.56 16.87
CA LEU A 116 -7.70 10.82 16.54
C LEU A 116 -8.10 11.62 17.80
N SER A 117 -8.49 10.93 18.87
CA SER A 117 -8.84 11.56 20.15
C SER A 117 -7.61 12.22 20.79
N LEU A 118 -6.50 11.48 20.89
CA LEU A 118 -5.25 11.96 21.49
C LEU A 118 -4.63 13.09 20.67
N ILE A 119 -4.57 12.95 19.35
CA ILE A 119 -3.97 13.97 18.47
C ILE A 119 -4.76 15.27 18.51
N ARG A 120 -6.10 15.22 18.55
CA ARG A 120 -6.94 16.41 18.73
C ARG A 120 -6.70 17.10 20.07
N LYS A 121 -6.56 16.32 21.16
CA LYS A 121 -6.26 16.87 22.49
C LYS A 121 -4.88 17.54 22.51
N ALA A 122 -3.86 16.89 21.95
CA ALA A 122 -2.51 17.42 21.87
C ALA A 122 -2.42 18.68 20.99
N ALA A 123 -3.06 18.66 19.82
CA ALA A 123 -3.09 19.77 18.86
C ALA A 123 -3.77 21.01 19.44
N ARG A 124 -4.89 20.83 20.16
CA ARG A 124 -5.59 21.91 20.90
C ARG A 124 -4.73 22.53 22.00
N LYS A 125 -3.79 21.77 22.57
CA LYS A 125 -2.81 22.26 23.54
C LYS A 125 -1.54 22.85 22.88
N GLY A 126 -1.53 23.02 21.56
CA GLY A 126 -0.45 23.71 20.86
C GLY A 126 0.70 22.82 20.39
N HIS A 127 0.64 21.50 20.55
CA HIS A 127 1.75 20.63 20.14
C HIS A 127 1.90 20.58 18.61
N ALA A 128 2.97 21.18 18.07
CA ALA A 128 3.17 21.35 16.63
C ALA A 128 3.09 20.03 15.83
N ALA A 129 3.78 18.98 16.25
CA ALA A 129 3.70 17.67 15.57
C ALA A 129 2.29 17.07 15.60
N ALA A 130 1.53 17.30 16.68
CA ALA A 130 0.13 16.86 16.72
C ALA A 130 -0.80 17.70 15.85
N GLN A 131 -0.51 19.00 15.70
CA GLN A 131 -1.22 19.85 14.76
C GLN A 131 -0.97 19.40 13.31
N PHE A 132 0.27 19.06 12.98
CA PHE A 132 0.64 18.48 11.69
C PHE A 132 -0.10 17.15 11.44
N GLU A 133 -0.02 16.18 12.35
CA GLU A 133 -0.73 14.89 12.22
C GLU A 133 -2.25 15.04 12.11
N LEU A 134 -2.83 16.02 12.81
CA LEU A 134 -4.24 16.35 12.67
C LEU A 134 -4.57 16.96 11.30
N ALA A 135 -3.67 17.75 10.74
CA ALA A 135 -3.80 18.29 9.39
C ALA A 135 -3.75 17.17 8.33
N GLU A 136 -2.77 16.25 8.43
CA GLU A 136 -2.67 15.05 7.58
C GLU A 136 -3.96 14.24 7.63
N SER A 137 -4.51 14.03 8.84
CA SER A 137 -5.79 13.31 9.01
C SER A 137 -6.95 13.95 8.24
N TYR A 138 -7.00 15.29 8.16
CA TYR A 138 -8.01 16.01 7.38
C TYR A 138 -7.72 16.01 5.88
N TYR A 139 -6.43 16.05 5.50
CA TYR A 139 -5.99 16.00 4.11
C TYR A 139 -6.30 14.63 3.47
N ASP A 140 -5.98 13.54 4.17
CA ASP A 140 -6.19 12.16 3.69
C ASP A 140 -7.63 11.68 3.86
N GLY A 141 -8.42 12.32 4.74
CA GLY A 141 -9.78 11.91 5.04
C GLY A 141 -9.85 10.67 5.90
N LEU A 142 -8.91 10.54 6.87
CA LEU A 142 -8.87 9.37 7.72
C LEU A 142 -10.12 9.30 8.64
N GLY A 143 -11.14 8.52 8.24
CA GLY A 143 -12.31 8.18 9.06
C GLY A 143 -13.49 9.16 8.97
N LYS A 144 -13.40 10.16 8.08
CA LYS A 144 -14.45 11.14 7.70
C LYS A 144 -14.18 11.70 6.29
N ILE A 145 -15.06 12.59 5.82
CA ILE A 145 -14.87 13.37 4.58
C ILE A 145 -13.57 14.20 4.68
N LYS A 146 -12.77 14.19 3.61
CA LYS A 146 -11.59 15.06 3.43
C LYS A 146 -11.98 16.54 3.60
N ASP A 147 -11.19 17.29 4.35
CA ASP A 147 -11.42 18.72 4.57
C ASP A 147 -10.11 19.50 4.44
N TYR A 148 -9.82 19.96 3.22
CA TYR A 148 -8.61 20.72 2.93
C TYR A 148 -8.57 22.08 3.63
N HIS A 149 -9.72 22.70 3.93
CA HIS A 149 -9.76 23.96 4.66
C HIS A 149 -9.27 23.75 6.10
N LEU A 150 -9.77 22.73 6.78
CA LEU A 150 -9.30 22.38 8.12
C LEU A 150 -7.84 21.91 8.12
N ALA A 151 -7.41 21.16 7.10
CA ALA A 151 -6.01 20.77 6.97
C ALA A 151 -5.09 22.01 6.93
N VAL A 152 -5.41 23.01 6.10
CA VAL A 152 -4.66 24.28 6.03
C VAL A 152 -4.62 24.97 7.39
N GLU A 153 -5.75 25.09 8.11
CA GLU A 153 -5.77 25.76 9.42
C GLU A 153 -4.83 25.09 10.43
N TRP A 154 -4.72 23.77 10.40
CA TRP A 154 -3.84 23.02 11.30
C TRP A 154 -2.39 23.03 10.84
N TYR A 155 -2.11 22.91 9.54
CA TYR A 155 -0.77 23.13 8.99
C TYR A 155 -0.26 24.52 9.34
N GLU A 156 -1.06 25.57 9.19
CA GLU A 156 -0.67 26.95 9.51
C GLU A 156 -0.27 27.11 10.98
N LYS A 157 -0.99 26.46 11.91
CA LYS A 157 -0.63 26.49 13.33
C LYS A 157 0.69 25.76 13.61
N ALA A 158 0.95 24.63 12.95
CA ALA A 158 2.21 23.91 13.09
C ALA A 158 3.38 24.66 12.41
N ALA A 159 3.15 25.21 11.22
CA ALA A 159 4.10 25.95 10.42
C ALA A 159 4.57 27.24 11.10
N LYS A 160 3.66 27.98 11.75
CA LYS A 160 3.99 29.15 12.58
C LYS A 160 4.88 28.82 13.79
N GLN A 161 4.93 27.57 14.21
CA GLN A 161 5.85 27.08 15.25
C GLN A 161 7.19 26.59 14.67
N GLY A 162 7.40 26.70 13.36
CA GLY A 162 8.62 26.29 12.68
C GLY A 162 8.71 24.79 12.40
N TYR A 163 7.58 24.09 12.36
CA TYR A 163 7.54 22.67 12.00
C TYR A 163 7.72 22.51 10.48
N ALA A 164 8.88 22.03 10.04
CA ALA A 164 9.32 22.03 8.64
C ALA A 164 8.32 21.32 7.71
N ASP A 165 7.87 20.11 8.05
CA ASP A 165 6.93 19.36 7.22
C ASP A 165 5.59 20.11 7.03
N ALA A 166 5.14 20.83 8.07
CA ALA A 166 3.93 21.64 7.98
C ALA A 166 4.14 22.90 7.12
N GLN A 167 5.33 23.51 7.17
CA GLN A 167 5.70 24.61 6.29
C GLN A 167 5.72 24.14 4.83
N TYR A 168 6.32 22.98 4.55
CA TYR A 168 6.29 22.36 3.22
C TYR A 168 4.85 22.09 2.76
N CYS A 169 4.04 21.39 3.55
CA CYS A 169 2.66 21.07 3.18
C CYS A 169 1.83 22.35 2.97
N LEU A 170 2.01 23.38 3.78
CA LEU A 170 1.31 24.65 3.59
C LEU A 170 1.72 25.35 2.29
N GLY A 171 3.02 25.31 1.93
CA GLY A 171 3.50 25.76 0.62
C GLY A 171 2.80 25.03 -0.53
N TYR A 172 2.67 23.71 -0.42
CA TYR A 172 1.96 22.87 -1.39
C TYR A 172 0.46 23.20 -1.49
N MET A 173 -0.21 23.47 -0.37
CA MET A 173 -1.62 23.88 -0.37
C MET A 173 -1.84 25.19 -1.12
N TYR A 174 -0.94 26.17 -0.93
CA TYR A 174 -0.98 27.44 -1.67
C TYR A 174 -0.58 27.29 -3.15
N GLU A 175 0.38 26.44 -3.48
CA GLU A 175 0.79 26.17 -4.86
C GLU A 175 -0.35 25.53 -5.69
N THR A 176 -1.05 24.56 -5.08
CA THR A 176 -2.11 23.79 -5.76
C THR A 176 -3.50 24.42 -5.63
N GLY A 177 -3.70 25.32 -4.66
CA GLY A 177 -5.01 25.89 -4.35
C GLY A 177 -5.96 24.90 -3.64
N LYS A 178 -5.42 23.88 -2.95
CA LYS A 178 -6.21 22.93 -2.16
C LYS A 178 -6.56 23.55 -0.82
N GLY A 179 -7.85 23.76 -0.53
CA GLY A 179 -8.31 24.32 0.74
C GLY A 179 -7.99 25.81 0.95
N VAL A 180 -7.30 26.45 0.01
CA VAL A 180 -7.00 27.89 -0.03
C VAL A 180 -6.98 28.37 -1.47
N PRO A 181 -7.24 29.67 -1.75
CA PRO A 181 -6.94 30.23 -3.06
C PRO A 181 -5.46 30.02 -3.41
N LYS A 182 -5.20 29.66 -4.66
CA LYS A 182 -3.84 29.50 -5.18
C LYS A 182 -3.07 30.82 -5.05
N ASP A 183 -1.87 30.76 -4.47
CA ASP A 183 -1.02 31.91 -4.16
C ASP A 183 0.45 31.48 -4.21
N LEU A 184 1.13 31.73 -5.34
CA LEU A 184 2.50 31.28 -5.53
C LEU A 184 3.50 32.04 -4.67
N ASP A 185 3.22 33.30 -4.33
CA ASP A 185 4.12 34.09 -3.47
C ASP A 185 4.13 33.51 -2.06
N LYS A 186 2.96 33.15 -1.51
CA LYS A 186 2.90 32.43 -0.23
C LYS A 186 3.51 31.04 -0.29
N ALA A 187 3.37 30.33 -1.40
CA ALA A 187 4.03 29.04 -1.58
C ALA A 187 5.56 29.20 -1.49
N VAL A 188 6.11 30.22 -2.18
CA VAL A 188 7.54 30.56 -2.13
C VAL A 188 7.99 30.92 -0.71
N GLU A 189 7.21 31.71 0.03
CA GLU A 189 7.51 32.06 1.43
C GLU A 189 7.62 30.80 2.30
N TRP A 190 6.61 29.94 2.29
CA TRP A 190 6.58 28.74 3.12
C TRP A 190 7.62 27.69 2.73
N TYR A 191 7.83 27.47 1.43
CA TYR A 191 8.90 26.59 0.97
C TYR A 191 10.30 27.13 1.32
N SER A 192 10.50 28.45 1.30
CA SER A 192 11.77 29.07 1.72
C SER A 192 12.05 28.81 3.20
N GLU A 193 11.03 28.96 4.06
CA GLU A 193 11.14 28.65 5.49
C GLU A 193 11.47 27.16 5.73
N ALA A 194 10.78 26.24 5.06
CA ALA A 194 11.05 24.80 5.16
C ALA A 194 12.45 24.45 4.64
N MET A 195 12.89 25.04 3.52
CA MET A 195 14.24 24.85 2.98
C MET A 195 15.32 25.34 3.96
N LEU A 196 15.10 26.43 4.69
CA LEU A 196 16.03 26.90 5.73
C LEU A 196 16.18 25.92 6.90
N LYS A 197 15.19 25.04 7.10
CA LYS A 197 15.22 23.94 8.07
C LYS A 197 15.81 22.64 7.52
N GLY A 198 16.24 22.62 6.27
CA GLY A 198 16.88 21.47 5.63
C GLY A 198 15.91 20.54 4.89
N ASP A 199 14.68 20.99 4.62
CA ASP A 199 13.75 20.22 3.80
C ASP A 199 14.14 20.26 2.32
N ALA A 200 14.62 19.12 1.80
CA ALA A 200 15.07 18.99 0.42
C ALA A 200 13.91 18.99 -0.60
N TYR A 201 12.70 18.57 -0.20
CA TYR A 201 11.52 18.63 -1.08
C TYR A 201 11.01 20.06 -1.20
N ALA A 202 11.05 20.85 -0.12
CA ALA A 202 10.77 22.28 -0.17
C ALA A 202 11.77 23.02 -1.06
N ALA A 203 13.06 22.70 -0.97
CA ALA A 203 14.08 23.26 -1.86
C ALA A 203 13.81 22.93 -3.33
N LEU A 204 13.39 21.70 -3.63
CA LEU A 204 12.97 21.30 -4.97
C LEU A 204 11.73 22.07 -5.45
N SER A 205 10.65 22.09 -4.66
CA SER A 205 9.41 22.79 -5.02
C SER A 205 9.64 24.29 -5.22
N LEU A 206 10.37 24.93 -4.30
CA LEU A 206 10.79 26.33 -4.43
C LEU A 206 11.56 26.57 -5.72
N GLY A 207 12.56 25.73 -5.97
CA GLY A 207 13.42 25.86 -7.13
C GLY A 207 12.66 25.69 -8.45
N MET A 208 11.70 24.77 -8.50
CA MET A 208 10.81 24.58 -9.66
C MET A 208 9.91 25.79 -9.88
N ILE A 209 9.27 26.32 -8.83
CA ILE A 209 8.44 27.52 -8.93
C ILE A 209 9.27 28.70 -9.43
N GLN A 210 10.42 28.97 -8.81
CA GLN A 210 11.32 30.07 -9.21
C GLN A 210 11.81 29.92 -10.66
N PHE A 211 12.15 28.70 -11.07
CA PHE A 211 12.61 28.42 -12.43
C PHE A 211 11.55 28.74 -13.50
N TYR A 212 10.26 28.46 -13.22
CA TYR A 212 9.16 28.66 -14.16
C TYR A 212 8.46 30.04 -14.04
N LEU A 213 8.68 30.79 -12.97
CA LEU A 213 8.07 32.12 -12.76
C LEU A 213 8.68 33.23 -13.63
N GLY A 214 9.93 33.14 -14.11
CA GLY A 214 10.50 34.18 -14.99
C GLY A 214 11.99 34.07 -15.28
N HIS A 215 12.45 34.81 -16.30
CA HIS A 215 13.82 34.75 -16.83
C HIS A 215 14.90 35.11 -15.78
N ASP A 216 14.61 36.07 -14.90
CA ASP A 216 15.57 36.54 -13.87
C ASP A 216 15.73 35.53 -12.72
N MET A 217 14.71 34.71 -12.46
CA MET A 217 14.67 33.77 -11.34
C MET A 217 15.21 32.38 -11.69
N LYS A 218 15.56 32.11 -12.96
CA LYS A 218 16.07 30.80 -13.40
C LYS A 218 17.33 30.37 -12.62
N ASN A 219 18.25 31.29 -12.36
CA ASN A 219 19.48 30.99 -11.64
C ASN A 219 19.24 30.67 -10.17
N GLU A 220 18.33 31.39 -9.52
CA GLU A 220 17.91 31.11 -8.14
C GLU A 220 17.18 29.77 -8.04
N GLY A 221 16.29 29.50 -9.01
CA GLY A 221 15.61 28.21 -9.13
C GLY A 221 16.61 27.05 -9.26
N LEU A 222 17.56 27.16 -10.20
CA LEU A 222 18.63 26.16 -10.36
C LEU A 222 19.48 25.99 -9.10
N TYR A 223 19.78 27.07 -8.37
CA TYR A 223 20.50 26.98 -7.11
C TYR A 223 19.73 26.13 -6.08
N SER A 224 18.44 26.41 -5.90
CA SER A 224 17.57 25.67 -4.97
C SER A 224 17.44 24.20 -5.35
N ILE A 225 17.27 23.88 -6.65
CA ILE A 225 17.20 22.49 -7.12
C ILE A 225 18.55 21.77 -6.93
N ARG A 226 19.68 22.43 -7.23
CA ARG A 226 21.03 21.87 -7.00
C ARG A 226 21.28 21.57 -5.53
N ARG A 227 20.84 22.46 -4.63
CA ARG A 227 20.90 22.25 -3.19
C ARG A 227 20.09 21.01 -2.81
N ALA A 228 18.84 20.89 -3.26
CA ALA A 228 18.01 19.72 -3.00
C ALA A 228 18.68 18.40 -3.45
N ALA A 229 19.30 18.41 -4.64
CA ALA A 229 20.00 17.25 -5.19
C ALA A 229 21.28 16.89 -4.39
N ASN A 230 21.97 17.88 -3.84
CA ASN A 230 23.12 17.67 -2.95
C ASN A 230 22.71 17.19 -1.56
N ASP A 231 21.54 17.58 -1.08
CA ASP A 231 20.94 17.13 0.18
C ASP A 231 20.30 15.72 0.06
N GLY A 232 20.41 15.06 -1.11
CA GLY A 232 19.99 13.68 -1.33
C GLY A 232 18.64 13.50 -2.03
N CYS A 233 17.98 14.58 -2.47
CA CYS A 233 16.73 14.47 -3.22
C CYS A 233 17.00 13.94 -4.64
N SER A 234 16.71 12.66 -4.87
CA SER A 234 16.91 12.03 -6.18
C SER A 234 15.97 12.57 -7.26
N SER A 235 14.77 13.04 -6.88
CA SER A 235 13.86 13.76 -7.76
C SER A 235 14.44 15.07 -8.28
N ALA A 236 15.24 15.78 -7.47
CA ALA A 236 15.94 16.97 -7.92
C ALA A 236 17.04 16.65 -8.94
N CYS A 237 17.70 15.49 -8.80
CA CYS A 237 18.65 15.01 -9.83
C CYS A 237 17.95 14.79 -11.18
N TYR A 238 16.76 14.19 -11.17
CA TYR A 238 15.95 14.02 -12.38
C TYR A 238 15.56 15.37 -13.01
N GLU A 239 15.05 16.31 -12.21
CA GLU A 239 14.65 17.61 -12.75
C GLU A 239 15.84 18.39 -13.31
N LEU A 240 17.01 18.36 -12.67
CA LEU A 240 18.22 18.98 -13.24
C LEU A 240 18.63 18.32 -14.55
N ALA A 241 18.66 16.99 -14.59
CA ALA A 241 18.99 16.25 -15.81
C ALA A 241 18.05 16.63 -16.96
N ARG A 242 16.75 16.67 -16.68
CA ARG A 242 15.71 17.06 -17.64
C ARG A 242 15.85 18.51 -18.08
N ILE A 243 16.03 19.44 -17.14
CA ILE A 243 16.18 20.88 -17.44
C ILE A 243 17.40 21.14 -18.33
N PHE A 244 18.57 20.58 -17.99
CA PHE A 244 19.78 20.73 -18.79
C PHE A 244 19.72 20.02 -20.15
N HIS A 245 18.83 19.04 -20.30
CA HIS A 245 18.60 18.35 -21.57
C HIS A 245 17.63 19.12 -22.49
N GLU A 246 16.52 19.61 -21.93
CA GLU A 246 15.37 20.14 -22.68
C GLU A 246 15.36 21.68 -22.86
N ASP A 247 15.81 22.44 -21.85
CA ASP A 247 15.71 23.91 -21.88
C ASP A 247 16.77 24.50 -22.83
N LYS A 248 16.30 25.08 -23.94
CA LYS A 248 17.15 25.66 -25.00
C LYS A 248 18.06 26.79 -24.54
N THR A 249 17.74 27.49 -23.45
CA THR A 249 18.50 28.66 -22.96
C THR A 249 19.68 28.27 -22.08
N ILE A 250 19.63 27.09 -21.45
CA ILE A 250 20.65 26.61 -20.50
C ILE A 250 21.08 25.18 -20.80
N LYS A 251 20.80 24.66 -22.01
CA LYS A 251 21.12 23.29 -22.39
C LYS A 251 22.61 22.99 -22.16
N ASP A 252 22.88 21.96 -21.38
CA ASP A 252 24.23 21.45 -21.12
C ASP A 252 24.19 19.92 -21.02
N PRO A 253 24.55 19.19 -22.11
CA PRO A 253 24.55 17.74 -22.10
C PRO A 253 25.50 17.11 -21.07
N THR A 254 26.57 17.80 -20.69
CA THR A 254 27.53 17.26 -19.70
C THR A 254 26.92 17.32 -18.31
N GLU A 255 26.33 18.46 -17.97
CA GLU A 255 25.64 18.65 -16.71
C GLU A 255 24.40 17.76 -16.61
N ALA A 256 23.64 17.62 -17.70
CA ALA A 256 22.50 16.71 -17.78
C ALA A 256 22.90 15.27 -17.45
N ARG A 257 23.98 14.76 -18.06
CA ARG A 257 24.51 13.42 -17.79
C ARG A 257 24.99 13.26 -16.35
N TYR A 258 25.66 14.27 -15.79
CA TYR A 258 26.13 14.22 -14.41
C TYR A 258 24.98 14.00 -13.42
N TRP A 259 23.93 14.83 -13.50
CA TRP A 259 22.77 14.69 -12.63
C TRP A 259 21.97 13.41 -12.89
N LEU A 260 21.91 12.97 -14.15
CA LEU A 260 21.26 11.73 -14.50
C LEU A 260 21.93 10.52 -13.84
N TYR A 261 23.26 10.42 -13.92
CA TYR A 261 24.00 9.33 -13.28
C TYR A 261 23.88 9.35 -11.77
N ARG A 262 23.93 10.53 -11.14
CA ARG A 262 23.66 10.66 -9.70
C ARG A 262 22.26 10.18 -9.32
N GLY A 263 21.24 10.47 -10.14
CA GLY A 263 19.89 9.95 -9.91
C GLY A 263 19.79 8.44 -10.10
N ILE A 264 20.53 7.86 -11.05
CA ILE A 264 20.60 6.40 -11.28
C ILE A 264 21.28 5.68 -10.11
N GLU A 265 22.35 6.25 -9.55
CA GLU A 265 23.02 5.75 -8.34
C GLU A 265 22.07 5.75 -7.13
N ALA A 266 21.20 6.75 -7.05
CA ALA A 266 20.14 6.85 -6.04
C ALA A 266 18.87 6.04 -6.37
N ASN A 267 18.91 5.14 -7.36
CA ASN A 267 17.77 4.31 -7.80
C ASN A 267 16.51 5.11 -8.18
N ASN A 268 16.66 6.32 -8.73
CA ASN A 268 15.53 7.11 -9.20
C ASN A 268 14.98 6.54 -10.52
N VAL A 269 13.75 6.03 -10.50
CA VAL A 269 13.09 5.40 -11.66
C VAL A 269 12.90 6.35 -12.84
N LYS A 270 12.69 7.66 -12.59
CA LYS A 270 12.58 8.64 -13.67
C LYS A 270 13.92 8.89 -14.36
N CYS A 271 15.03 8.92 -13.61
CA CYS A 271 16.37 8.97 -14.20
C CYS A 271 16.70 7.71 -14.99
N LEU A 272 16.37 6.52 -14.48
CA LEU A 272 16.57 5.26 -15.19
C LEU A 272 15.84 5.25 -16.53
N ARG A 273 14.56 5.65 -16.54
CA ARG A 273 13.78 5.77 -17.77
C ARG A 273 14.32 6.79 -18.75
N MET A 274 14.69 7.98 -18.27
CA MET A 274 15.28 9.01 -19.12
C MET A 274 16.59 8.51 -19.73
N ALA A 275 17.44 7.83 -18.96
CA ALA A 275 18.67 7.23 -19.49
C ALA A 275 18.39 6.13 -20.53
N ALA A 276 17.41 5.26 -20.28
CA ALA A 276 17.01 4.24 -21.23
C ALA A 276 16.64 4.86 -22.58
N GLU A 277 15.85 5.94 -22.56
CA GLU A 277 15.42 6.67 -23.76
C GLU A 277 16.58 7.37 -24.48
N LEU A 278 17.50 7.99 -23.73
CA LEU A 278 18.68 8.64 -24.31
C LEU A 278 19.63 7.62 -24.96
N TYR A 279 19.88 6.48 -24.31
CA TYR A 279 20.63 5.38 -24.90
C TYR A 279 19.92 4.75 -26.10
N ARG A 280 18.59 4.70 -26.09
CA ARG A 280 17.78 4.13 -27.19
C ARG A 280 17.84 5.02 -28.41
N THR A 281 17.71 6.33 -28.24
CA THR A 281 17.68 7.31 -29.34
C THR A 281 19.07 7.77 -29.81
N GLY A 282 20.09 7.64 -28.96
CA GLY A 282 21.40 8.24 -29.21
C GLY A 282 21.41 9.77 -29.02
N SER A 283 20.41 10.32 -28.32
CA SER A 283 20.29 11.76 -28.01
C SER A 283 21.14 12.11 -26.80
N ASP A 284 22.08 13.05 -26.94
CA ASP A 284 23.04 13.49 -25.90
C ASP A 284 23.93 12.37 -25.26
N MET A 285 23.71 11.11 -25.63
CA MET A 285 24.49 9.92 -25.26
C MET A 285 24.69 9.00 -26.47
N PRO A 286 25.74 8.16 -26.49
CA PRO A 286 25.90 7.16 -27.54
C PRO A 286 24.71 6.18 -27.55
N HIS A 287 24.27 5.78 -28.74
CA HIS A 287 23.27 4.73 -28.89
C HIS A 287 23.78 3.41 -28.29
N ARG A 288 23.08 2.88 -27.28
CA ARG A 288 23.51 1.72 -26.47
C ARG A 288 22.31 0.83 -26.09
N PRO A 289 21.84 -0.05 -27.00
CA PRO A 289 20.74 -0.98 -26.74
C PRO A 289 20.93 -1.82 -25.47
N ASP A 290 22.17 -2.23 -25.20
CA ASP A 290 22.55 -3.00 -24.01
C ASP A 290 22.27 -2.26 -22.71
N LEU A 291 22.52 -0.95 -22.69
CA LEU A 291 22.27 -0.10 -21.52
C LEU A 291 20.80 0.33 -21.43
N THR A 292 20.12 0.51 -22.57
CA THR A 292 18.66 0.76 -22.60
C THR A 292 17.90 -0.33 -21.85
N ILE A 293 18.17 -1.59 -22.17
CA ILE A 293 17.50 -2.74 -21.54
C ILE A 293 17.82 -2.79 -20.05
N LYS A 294 19.10 -2.68 -19.67
CA LYS A 294 19.53 -2.69 -18.26
C LYS A 294 18.87 -1.59 -17.43
N CYS A 295 18.67 -0.40 -18.01
CA CYS A 295 17.98 0.68 -17.32
C CYS A 295 16.50 0.36 -17.09
N TYR A 296 15.80 -0.22 -18.08
CA TYR A 296 14.41 -0.64 -17.91
C TYR A 296 14.27 -1.84 -16.96
N GLU A 297 15.16 -2.82 -17.02
CA GLU A 297 15.20 -3.95 -16.08
C GLU A 297 15.35 -3.46 -14.64
N LYS A 298 16.34 -2.60 -14.38
CA LYS A 298 16.56 -2.03 -13.05
C LYS A 298 15.38 -1.19 -12.57
N ALA A 299 14.68 -0.48 -13.46
CA ALA A 299 13.47 0.26 -13.09
C ALA A 299 12.27 -0.67 -12.83
N ALA A 300 12.16 -1.78 -13.57
CA ALA A 300 11.15 -2.81 -13.36
C ALA A 300 11.38 -3.63 -12.07
N GLU A 301 12.63 -3.77 -11.61
CA GLU A 301 12.97 -4.32 -10.28
C GLU A 301 12.53 -3.39 -9.13
N LEU A 302 12.35 -2.10 -9.41
CA LEU A 302 11.85 -1.08 -8.49
C LEU A 302 10.34 -0.82 -8.66
N ASP A 303 9.64 -1.78 -9.28
CA ASP A 303 8.21 -1.77 -9.55
C ASP A 303 7.70 -0.56 -10.38
N ASP A 304 8.52 0.04 -11.24
CA ASP A 304 8.06 1.10 -12.15
C ASP A 304 7.26 0.51 -13.33
N ALA A 305 5.93 0.59 -13.24
CA ALA A 305 4.99 0.05 -14.21
C ALA A 305 5.23 0.54 -15.66
N LYS A 306 5.65 1.79 -15.82
CA LYS A 306 5.97 2.37 -17.14
C LYS A 306 7.18 1.70 -17.77
N SER A 307 8.22 1.44 -16.99
CA SER A 307 9.42 0.72 -17.45
C SER A 307 9.12 -0.73 -17.77
N MET A 308 8.30 -1.40 -16.96
CA MET A 308 7.82 -2.75 -17.25
C MET A 308 7.09 -2.80 -18.60
N PHE A 309 6.20 -1.84 -18.87
CA PHE A 309 5.51 -1.75 -20.16
C PHE A 309 6.47 -1.53 -21.33
N GLU A 310 7.42 -0.60 -21.23
CA GLU A 310 8.39 -0.37 -22.31
C GLU A 310 9.27 -1.62 -22.55
N LEU A 311 9.69 -2.30 -21.48
CA LEU A 311 10.46 -3.54 -21.58
C LEU A 311 9.64 -4.68 -22.20
N ALA A 312 8.37 -4.82 -21.80
CA ALA A 312 7.44 -5.79 -22.39
C ALA A 312 7.26 -5.58 -23.89
N SER A 313 7.07 -4.32 -24.31
CA SER A 313 6.96 -3.93 -25.73
C SER A 313 8.23 -4.27 -26.52
N ILE A 314 9.42 -4.10 -25.91
CA ILE A 314 10.69 -4.50 -26.52
C ILE A 314 10.75 -6.02 -26.73
N PHE A 315 10.36 -6.81 -25.73
CA PHE A 315 10.29 -8.29 -25.84
C PHE A 315 9.25 -8.76 -26.84
N GLU A 316 8.08 -8.11 -26.90
CA GLU A 316 6.99 -8.45 -27.81
C GLU A 316 7.40 -8.27 -29.28
N LYS A 317 8.03 -7.13 -29.58
CA LYS A 317 8.42 -6.76 -30.96
C LYS A 317 9.76 -7.36 -31.39
N GLY A 318 10.64 -7.67 -30.44
CA GLY A 318 11.99 -8.15 -30.72
C GLY A 318 12.91 -7.10 -31.33
N GLU A 319 12.72 -5.81 -31.00
CA GLU A 319 13.47 -4.69 -31.62
C GLU A 319 14.94 -4.60 -31.16
N LEU A 320 15.22 -4.86 -29.88
CA LEU A 320 16.56 -4.73 -29.27
C LEU A 320 17.12 -6.05 -28.72
N ILE A 321 16.24 -7.01 -28.47
CA ILE A 321 16.52 -8.35 -27.96
C ILE A 321 15.65 -9.34 -28.73
N PRO A 322 15.99 -10.65 -28.72
CA PRO A 322 15.13 -11.66 -29.32
C PRO A 322 13.71 -11.58 -28.78
N LYS A 323 12.74 -11.78 -29.69
CA LYS A 323 11.32 -11.80 -29.34
C LYS A 323 11.05 -12.89 -28.29
N ASP A 324 10.34 -12.53 -27.23
CA ASP A 324 9.97 -13.43 -26.12
C ASP A 324 8.59 -13.02 -25.61
N MET A 325 7.54 -13.68 -26.11
CA MET A 325 6.15 -13.33 -25.77
C MET A 325 5.80 -13.68 -24.32
N ASP A 326 6.37 -14.75 -23.78
CA ASP A 326 6.08 -15.18 -22.41
C ASP A 326 6.56 -14.13 -21.42
N LYS A 327 7.80 -13.63 -21.60
CA LYS A 327 8.31 -12.51 -20.80
C LYS A 327 7.56 -11.22 -21.03
N ALA A 328 7.17 -10.93 -22.27
CA ALA A 328 6.38 -9.74 -22.57
C ALA A 328 5.05 -9.76 -21.81
N LEU A 329 4.34 -10.89 -21.80
CA LEU A 329 3.06 -11.06 -21.10
C LEU A 329 3.22 -11.01 -19.57
N GLU A 330 4.26 -11.63 -19.03
CA GLU A 330 4.58 -11.53 -17.60
C GLU A 330 4.74 -10.07 -17.18
N LEU A 331 5.53 -9.29 -17.92
CA LEU A 331 5.77 -7.89 -17.65
C LEU A 331 4.53 -7.01 -17.89
N TYR A 332 3.74 -7.29 -18.93
CA TYR A 332 2.47 -6.60 -19.14
C TYR A 332 1.48 -6.85 -18.00
N HIS A 333 1.39 -8.09 -17.50
CA HIS A 333 0.56 -8.40 -16.34
C HIS A 333 1.03 -7.65 -15.11
N ARG A 334 2.33 -7.70 -14.78
CA ARG A 334 2.90 -6.93 -13.66
C ARG A 334 2.60 -5.44 -13.77
N ALA A 335 2.87 -4.84 -14.93
CA ALA A 335 2.59 -3.43 -15.19
C ALA A 335 1.09 -3.10 -15.12
N GLY A 336 0.25 -4.01 -15.62
CA GLY A 336 -1.20 -3.85 -15.62
C GLY A 336 -1.80 -3.89 -14.22
N TRP A 337 -1.25 -4.69 -13.31
CA TRP A 337 -1.63 -4.70 -11.90
C TRP A 337 -1.20 -3.42 -11.17
N GLU A 338 -0.06 -2.84 -11.56
CA GLU A 338 0.39 -1.51 -11.12
C GLU A 338 -0.32 -0.35 -11.87
N TYR A 339 -1.53 -0.62 -12.37
CA TYR A 339 -2.43 0.34 -13.01
C TYR A 339 -1.87 1.06 -14.26
N GLU A 340 -0.84 0.53 -14.95
CA GLU A 340 -0.35 1.14 -16.19
C GLU A 340 -1.37 0.96 -17.33
N PRO A 341 -2.05 2.03 -17.78
CA PRO A 341 -3.19 1.93 -18.69
C PRO A 341 -2.83 1.34 -20.05
N ARG A 342 -1.58 1.52 -20.51
CA ARG A 342 -1.11 0.99 -21.80
C ARG A 342 -0.91 -0.51 -21.75
N ALA A 343 -0.39 -1.04 -20.64
CA ALA A 343 -0.24 -2.47 -20.42
C ALA A 343 -1.60 -3.16 -20.33
N GLN A 344 -2.53 -2.58 -19.58
CA GLN A 344 -3.90 -3.09 -19.47
C GLN A 344 -4.60 -3.14 -20.83
N CYS A 345 -4.49 -2.09 -21.64
CA CYS A 345 -5.04 -2.09 -23.00
C CYS A 345 -4.42 -3.18 -23.87
N ARG A 346 -3.08 -3.33 -23.83
CA ARG A 346 -2.38 -4.33 -24.64
C ARG A 346 -2.75 -5.76 -24.26
N LEU A 347 -2.96 -6.04 -22.96
CA LEU A 347 -3.51 -7.31 -22.48
C LEU A 347 -4.94 -7.53 -22.98
N GLY A 348 -5.76 -6.49 -22.98
CA GLY A 348 -7.08 -6.52 -23.61
C GLY A 348 -7.02 -6.96 -25.07
N ASP A 349 -6.12 -6.35 -25.85
CA ASP A 349 -5.90 -6.71 -27.26
C ASP A 349 -5.40 -8.15 -27.41
N TYR A 350 -4.49 -8.58 -26.55
CA TYR A 350 -3.95 -9.93 -26.57
C TYR A 350 -5.05 -11.00 -26.36
N TYR A 351 -5.89 -10.83 -25.32
CA TYR A 351 -6.98 -11.77 -25.04
C TYR A 351 -8.11 -11.69 -26.08
N MET A 352 -8.32 -10.53 -26.70
CA MET A 352 -9.33 -10.35 -27.75
C MET A 352 -8.92 -11.02 -29.07
N TYR A 353 -7.67 -10.86 -29.49
CA TYR A 353 -7.26 -11.14 -30.88
C TYR A 353 -6.20 -12.23 -31.04
N GLU A 354 -5.42 -12.56 -30.01
CA GLU A 354 -4.25 -13.44 -30.14
C GLU A 354 -4.43 -14.81 -29.51
N GLU A 355 -4.71 -14.88 -28.20
CA GLU A 355 -4.81 -16.17 -27.49
C GLU A 355 -6.20 -16.37 -26.88
N GLY A 356 -6.82 -17.52 -27.17
CA GLY A 356 -8.07 -17.98 -26.56
C GLY A 356 -9.36 -17.34 -27.07
N ASN A 357 -9.30 -16.17 -27.71
CA ASN A 357 -10.49 -15.36 -28.04
C ASN A 357 -11.38 -15.17 -26.79
N ASP A 358 -10.74 -14.87 -25.67
CA ASP A 358 -11.39 -14.69 -24.38
C ASP A 358 -11.86 -13.24 -24.26
N GLY A 359 -12.93 -12.94 -25.00
CA GLY A 359 -13.52 -11.61 -25.02
C GLY A 359 -13.98 -11.11 -23.65
N GLN A 360 -14.26 -12.00 -22.70
CA GLN A 360 -14.63 -11.62 -21.33
C GLN A 360 -13.42 -11.12 -20.54
N LYS A 361 -12.28 -11.81 -20.61
CA LYS A 361 -11.03 -11.29 -20.02
C LYS A 361 -10.60 -9.99 -20.68
N ALA A 362 -10.72 -9.90 -22.01
CA ALA A 362 -10.41 -8.69 -22.74
C ALA A 362 -11.24 -7.50 -22.27
N LEU A 363 -12.56 -7.68 -22.07
CA LEU A 363 -13.46 -6.64 -21.55
C LEU A 363 -13.02 -6.10 -20.19
N ILE A 364 -12.54 -6.97 -19.29
CA ILE A 364 -12.08 -6.55 -17.96
C ILE A 364 -10.81 -5.71 -18.06
N TRP A 365 -9.83 -6.16 -18.83
CA TRP A 365 -8.59 -5.39 -19.06
C TRP A 365 -8.86 -4.05 -19.74
N TYR A 366 -9.75 -4.01 -20.74
CA TYR A 366 -10.17 -2.75 -21.36
C TYR A 366 -10.91 -1.83 -20.38
N ARG A 367 -11.77 -2.36 -19.51
CA ARG A 367 -12.45 -1.56 -18.47
C ARG A 367 -11.46 -0.95 -17.48
N TRP A 368 -10.46 -1.70 -17.04
CA TRP A 368 -9.40 -1.17 -16.18
C TRP A 368 -8.57 -0.10 -16.90
N ALA A 369 -8.15 -0.37 -18.14
CA ALA A 369 -7.41 0.59 -18.96
C ALA A 369 -8.20 1.89 -19.16
N ALA A 370 -9.48 1.78 -19.52
CA ALA A 370 -10.38 2.91 -19.71
C ALA A 370 -10.62 3.69 -18.41
N ARG A 371 -10.69 3.02 -17.25
CA ARG A 371 -10.74 3.70 -15.96
C ARG A 371 -9.50 4.55 -15.72
N ASN A 372 -8.33 4.01 -16.07
CA ASN A 372 -7.04 4.68 -15.97
C ASN A 372 -6.75 5.67 -17.12
N GLY A 373 -7.78 6.04 -17.89
CA GLY A 373 -7.71 7.10 -18.91
C GLY A 373 -7.20 6.65 -20.28
N ASN A 374 -7.07 5.33 -20.53
CA ASN A 374 -6.67 4.85 -21.85
C ASN A 374 -7.79 5.05 -22.88
N THR A 375 -7.57 5.94 -23.86
CA THR A 375 -8.57 6.25 -24.89
C THR A 375 -8.76 5.12 -25.90
N ALA A 376 -7.70 4.36 -26.22
CA ALA A 376 -7.80 3.22 -27.14
C ALA A 376 -8.70 2.13 -26.55
N ALA A 377 -8.56 1.82 -25.26
CA ALA A 377 -9.44 0.89 -24.56
C ALA A 377 -10.89 1.40 -24.49
N MET A 378 -11.11 2.71 -24.29
CA MET A 378 -12.45 3.29 -24.35
C MET A 378 -13.08 3.11 -25.74
N ASN A 379 -12.33 3.34 -26.82
CA ASN A 379 -12.84 3.12 -28.17
C ASN A 379 -13.15 1.64 -28.45
N GLU A 380 -12.29 0.73 -27.99
CA GLU A 380 -12.56 -0.71 -28.11
C GLU A 380 -13.81 -1.10 -27.33
N LEU A 381 -13.99 -0.64 -26.09
CA LEU A 381 -15.25 -0.85 -25.35
C LEU A 381 -16.45 -0.28 -26.11
N GLY A 382 -16.32 0.92 -26.66
CA GLY A 382 -17.35 1.53 -27.51
C GLY A 382 -17.75 0.62 -28.67
N ARG A 383 -16.76 0.07 -29.37
CA ARG A 383 -16.95 -0.84 -30.50
C ARG A 383 -17.60 -2.16 -30.08
N LEU A 384 -17.17 -2.73 -28.96
CA LEU A 384 -17.72 -3.99 -28.42
C LEU A 384 -19.20 -3.84 -28.07
N TYR A 385 -19.58 -2.74 -27.41
CA TYR A 385 -20.99 -2.45 -27.12
C TYR A 385 -21.79 -2.09 -28.37
N GLU A 386 -21.22 -1.37 -29.34
CA GLU A 386 -21.88 -1.05 -30.61
C GLU A 386 -22.23 -2.31 -31.40
N GLN A 387 -21.32 -3.28 -31.41
CA GLN A 387 -21.44 -4.49 -32.23
C GLN A 387 -22.02 -5.69 -31.47
N GLY A 388 -22.19 -5.58 -30.15
CA GLY A 388 -22.64 -6.69 -29.29
C GLY A 388 -21.63 -7.85 -29.24
N ILE A 389 -20.33 -7.53 -29.32
CA ILE A 389 -19.25 -8.52 -29.33
C ILE A 389 -18.86 -8.84 -27.88
N PHE A 390 -19.16 -10.06 -27.44
CA PHE A 390 -18.98 -10.55 -26.06
C PHE A 390 -19.77 -9.78 -24.98
N VAL A 391 -20.57 -8.80 -25.37
CA VAL A 391 -21.52 -8.06 -24.54
C VAL A 391 -22.87 -7.99 -25.25
N THR A 392 -23.95 -7.73 -24.51
CA THR A 392 -25.21 -7.35 -25.14
C THR A 392 -25.02 -6.03 -25.89
N GLN A 393 -25.48 -5.99 -27.14
CA GLN A 393 -25.43 -4.77 -27.95
C GLN A 393 -26.14 -3.63 -27.22
N ASP A 394 -25.43 -2.52 -27.03
CA ASP A 394 -25.91 -1.35 -26.31
C ASP A 394 -25.30 -0.09 -26.93
N MET A 395 -26.08 0.53 -27.82
CA MET A 395 -25.67 1.74 -28.53
C MET A 395 -25.45 2.94 -27.59
N MET A 396 -26.13 2.97 -26.43
CA MET A 396 -25.99 4.05 -25.46
C MET A 396 -24.67 3.92 -24.68
N ARG A 397 -24.27 2.69 -24.33
CA ARG A 397 -22.94 2.42 -23.75
C ARG A 397 -21.82 2.62 -24.76
N ALA A 398 -22.04 2.23 -26.01
CA ALA A 398 -21.11 2.54 -27.09
C ALA A 398 -20.84 4.05 -27.15
N LEU A 399 -21.91 4.85 -27.22
CA LEU A 399 -21.84 6.31 -27.22
C LEU A 399 -21.17 6.88 -25.96
N TYR A 400 -21.45 6.32 -24.78
CA TYR A 400 -20.80 6.72 -23.53
C TYR A 400 -19.28 6.57 -23.60
N TRP A 401 -18.78 5.42 -24.06
CA TRP A 401 -17.35 5.18 -24.13
C TRP A 401 -16.66 6.01 -25.21
N TYR A 402 -17.29 6.20 -26.37
CA TYR A 402 -16.78 7.11 -27.40
C TYR A 402 -16.71 8.56 -26.93
N ASN A 403 -17.76 9.05 -26.26
CA ASN A 403 -17.74 10.40 -25.70
C ASN A 403 -16.67 10.53 -24.60
N ARG A 404 -16.51 9.51 -23.75
CA ARG A 404 -15.45 9.51 -22.73
C ARG A 404 -14.04 9.50 -23.36
N ALA A 405 -13.83 8.78 -24.46
CA ALA A 405 -12.57 8.82 -25.21
C ALA A 405 -12.31 10.24 -25.76
N TYR A 406 -13.32 10.87 -26.35
CA TYR A 406 -13.25 12.24 -26.83
C TYR A 406 -12.91 13.25 -25.72
N MET A 407 -13.59 13.16 -24.57
CA MET A 407 -13.31 14.01 -23.41
C MET A 407 -11.90 13.80 -22.83
N ASN A 408 -11.26 12.66 -23.13
CA ASN A 408 -9.86 12.36 -22.79
C ASN A 408 -8.89 12.63 -23.96
N GLY A 409 -9.31 13.38 -24.98
CA GLY A 409 -8.45 13.91 -26.05
C GLY A 409 -8.43 13.12 -27.34
N ASP A 410 -9.30 12.11 -27.51
CA ASP A 410 -9.39 11.35 -28.75
C ASP A 410 -10.35 11.98 -29.77
N GLU A 411 -9.81 12.77 -30.68
CA GLU A 411 -10.57 13.43 -31.74
C GLU A 411 -11.22 12.46 -32.75
N LEU A 412 -10.71 11.22 -32.88
CA LEU A 412 -11.32 10.21 -33.76
C LEU A 412 -12.65 9.71 -33.18
N ALA A 413 -12.76 9.67 -31.85
CA ALA A 413 -13.98 9.29 -31.15
C ALA A 413 -15.11 10.33 -31.31
N LYS A 414 -14.77 11.59 -31.64
CA LYS A 414 -15.75 12.66 -31.89
C LYS A 414 -16.62 12.37 -33.10
N ALA A 415 -16.02 12.02 -34.24
CA ALA A 415 -16.77 11.71 -35.46
C ALA A 415 -17.75 10.56 -35.25
N LYS A 416 -17.35 9.56 -34.45
CA LYS A 416 -18.21 8.43 -34.09
C LYS A 416 -19.36 8.85 -33.16
N THR A 417 -19.08 9.73 -32.20
CA THR A 417 -20.07 10.32 -31.29
C THR A 417 -21.12 11.14 -32.07
N ASP A 418 -20.67 12.03 -32.96
CA ASP A 418 -21.54 12.88 -33.77
C ASP A 418 -22.43 12.04 -34.70
N MET A 419 -21.86 11.03 -35.38
CA MET A 419 -22.63 10.10 -36.22
C MET A 419 -23.71 9.34 -35.44
N MET A 420 -23.41 8.90 -34.22
CA MET A 420 -24.37 8.20 -33.37
C MET A 420 -25.46 9.12 -32.80
N MET A 421 -25.15 10.40 -32.58
CA MET A 421 -26.13 11.41 -32.16
C MET A 421 -27.05 11.85 -33.30
N ASP A 422 -26.57 11.86 -34.54
CA ASP A 422 -27.36 12.20 -35.73
C ASP A 422 -28.27 11.04 -36.22
N ALA A 423 -28.04 9.80 -35.78
CA ALA A 423 -28.71 8.60 -36.29
C ALA A 423 -30.05 8.22 -35.60
N ASN A 424 -30.48 8.88 -34.52
CA ASN A 424 -31.85 8.78 -33.96
C ASN A 424 -32.07 9.78 -32.78
N ASP A 425 -33.33 10.25 -32.64
CA ASP A 425 -33.88 11.17 -31.64
C ASP A 425 -33.45 10.84 -30.17
N PRO A 426 -32.89 11.79 -29.39
CA PRO A 426 -32.31 11.50 -28.09
C PRO A 426 -33.31 11.72 -26.93
N PHE A 427 -33.16 10.90 -25.88
CA PHE A 427 -33.80 11.00 -24.56
C PHE A 427 -35.19 10.38 -24.38
N THR A 428 -35.22 9.11 -24.00
CA THR A 428 -35.86 8.64 -22.75
C THR A 428 -35.28 7.28 -22.35
N GLY A 429 -34.72 7.21 -21.14
CA GLY A 429 -34.30 5.96 -20.51
C GLY A 429 -32.84 5.59 -20.71
N TYR A 430 -31.95 6.05 -19.81
CA TYR A 430 -30.80 5.24 -19.46
C TYR A 430 -31.32 3.83 -19.11
N PRO A 431 -30.76 2.73 -19.62
CA PRO A 431 -30.96 1.44 -18.98
C PRO A 431 -30.55 1.64 -17.52
N LYS A 432 -31.47 1.41 -16.58
CA LYS A 432 -31.08 1.34 -15.17
C LYS A 432 -30.04 0.22 -15.10
N GLU A 433 -28.86 0.53 -14.58
CA GLU A 433 -27.84 -0.48 -14.27
C GLU A 433 -28.50 -1.71 -13.66
N THR A 434 -28.18 -2.87 -14.22
CA THR A 434 -28.62 -4.15 -13.69
C THR A 434 -27.92 -4.43 -12.35
N GLY A 435 -28.41 -5.42 -11.61
CA GLY A 435 -27.90 -5.71 -10.26
C GLY A 435 -26.43 -6.16 -10.26
N ASP A 436 -26.08 -6.99 -11.24
CA ASP A 436 -24.73 -7.45 -11.55
C ASP A 436 -23.82 -6.29 -11.96
N GLU A 437 -24.27 -5.36 -12.80
CA GLU A 437 -23.46 -4.21 -13.23
C GLU A 437 -23.10 -3.26 -12.08
N LYS A 438 -24.00 -3.10 -11.10
CA LYS A 438 -23.69 -2.36 -9.86
C LYS A 438 -22.67 -3.08 -9.00
N LEU A 439 -22.73 -4.42 -8.96
CA LEU A 439 -21.76 -5.23 -8.25
C LEU A 439 -20.41 -5.19 -8.97
N GLU A 440 -20.36 -5.33 -10.29
CA GLU A 440 -19.12 -5.22 -11.09
C GLU A 440 -18.50 -3.85 -10.93
N ARG A 441 -19.32 -2.80 -10.97
CA ARG A 441 -18.90 -1.44 -10.68
C ARG A 441 -18.30 -1.34 -9.28
N ARG A 442 -18.97 -1.84 -8.23
CA ARG A 442 -18.44 -1.76 -6.87
C ARG A 442 -17.16 -2.57 -6.69
N ALA A 443 -17.14 -3.79 -7.21
CA ALA A 443 -16.00 -4.71 -7.21
C ALA A 443 -14.76 -4.04 -7.81
N ILE A 444 -14.94 -3.41 -8.98
CA ILE A 444 -13.84 -2.77 -9.69
C ILE A 444 -13.56 -1.36 -9.13
N GLU A 445 -14.56 -0.50 -8.98
CA GLU A 445 -14.41 0.92 -8.59
C GLU A 445 -13.92 1.11 -7.15
N ASN A 446 -14.34 0.24 -6.23
CA ASN A 446 -14.05 0.40 -4.81
C ASN A 446 -13.15 -0.71 -4.25
N ASP A 447 -12.56 -1.54 -5.12
CA ASP A 447 -11.82 -2.74 -4.72
C ASP A 447 -12.63 -3.59 -3.71
N ASP A 448 -13.94 -3.70 -3.97
CA ASP A 448 -14.88 -4.33 -3.05
C ASP A 448 -14.87 -5.85 -3.24
N ALA A 449 -14.06 -6.53 -2.44
CA ALA A 449 -13.93 -7.97 -2.49
C ALA A 449 -15.25 -8.71 -2.18
N SER A 450 -16.19 -8.09 -1.46
CA SER A 450 -17.52 -8.66 -1.23
C SER A 450 -18.37 -8.67 -2.51
N SER A 451 -18.20 -7.66 -3.36
CA SER A 451 -18.83 -7.65 -4.68
C SER A 451 -18.17 -8.67 -5.62
N CYS A 452 -16.84 -8.85 -5.57
CA CYS A 452 -16.15 -9.93 -6.28
C CYS A 452 -16.69 -11.31 -5.88
N TYR A 453 -16.81 -11.58 -4.58
CA TYR A 453 -17.38 -12.82 -4.06
C TYR A 453 -18.80 -13.08 -4.60
N LYS A 454 -19.67 -12.06 -4.53
CA LYS A 454 -21.06 -12.18 -4.97
C LYS A 454 -21.18 -12.44 -6.47
N LEU A 455 -20.36 -11.76 -7.29
CA LEU A 455 -20.31 -12.00 -8.73
C LEU A 455 -19.81 -13.40 -9.05
N GLY A 456 -18.73 -13.83 -8.39
CA GLY A 456 -18.17 -15.16 -8.55
C GLY A 456 -19.19 -16.25 -8.24
N TYR A 457 -19.92 -16.11 -7.14
CA TYR A 457 -20.98 -17.03 -6.73
C TYR A 457 -22.17 -17.03 -7.68
N MET A 458 -22.65 -15.84 -8.09
CA MET A 458 -23.77 -15.69 -9.02
C MET A 458 -23.52 -16.40 -10.35
N TYR A 459 -22.30 -16.27 -10.90
CA TYR A 459 -21.93 -16.97 -12.13
C TYR A 459 -21.69 -18.47 -11.92
N GLU A 460 -21.30 -18.92 -10.72
CA GLU A 460 -21.18 -20.35 -10.42
C GLU A 460 -22.55 -21.05 -10.36
N THR A 461 -23.55 -20.38 -9.79
CA THR A 461 -24.88 -20.95 -9.51
C THR A 461 -25.90 -20.67 -10.60
N GLY A 462 -25.66 -19.67 -11.46
CA GLY A 462 -26.65 -19.20 -12.44
C GLY A 462 -27.82 -18.46 -11.79
N GLU A 463 -27.61 -17.86 -10.62
CA GLU A 463 -28.61 -17.01 -9.95
C GLU A 463 -28.88 -15.72 -10.76
N ASP A 464 -29.99 -15.03 -10.46
CA ASP A 464 -30.43 -13.78 -11.12
C ASP A 464 -30.61 -13.84 -12.65
N GLY A 465 -30.78 -15.04 -13.22
CA GLY A 465 -31.11 -15.23 -14.63
C GLY A 465 -29.89 -15.37 -15.54
N HIS A 466 -28.69 -15.50 -14.98
CA HIS A 466 -27.48 -15.82 -15.72
C HIS A 466 -27.36 -17.32 -16.02
N ALA A 467 -26.72 -17.67 -17.13
CA ALA A 467 -26.27 -19.05 -17.34
C ALA A 467 -25.08 -19.32 -16.41
N VAL A 468 -24.95 -20.57 -15.95
CA VAL A 468 -23.76 -21.03 -15.22
C VAL A 468 -22.51 -20.79 -16.08
N ASP A 469 -21.58 -20.00 -15.56
CA ASP A 469 -20.35 -19.57 -16.22
C ASP A 469 -19.17 -19.69 -15.24
N TYR A 470 -18.55 -20.87 -15.25
CA TYR A 470 -17.43 -21.18 -14.37
C TYR A 470 -16.17 -20.35 -14.67
N ASP A 471 -16.03 -19.79 -15.87
CA ASP A 471 -14.88 -18.96 -16.23
C ASP A 471 -15.00 -17.57 -15.62
N ARG A 472 -16.19 -16.96 -15.70
CA ARG A 472 -16.48 -15.71 -14.98
C ARG A 472 -16.42 -15.88 -13.48
N SER A 473 -16.96 -17.00 -12.99
CA SER A 473 -16.92 -17.33 -11.56
C SER A 473 -15.47 -17.33 -11.04
N ARG A 474 -14.58 -18.08 -11.69
CA ARG A 474 -13.15 -18.13 -11.34
C ARG A 474 -12.46 -16.77 -11.42
N LEU A 475 -12.78 -15.98 -12.43
CA LEU A 475 -12.17 -14.68 -12.63
C LEU A 475 -12.50 -13.71 -11.49
N TRP A 476 -13.76 -13.62 -11.10
CA TRP A 476 -14.17 -12.78 -9.98
C TRP A 476 -13.62 -13.27 -8.65
N PHE A 477 -13.55 -14.58 -8.45
CA PHE A 477 -12.88 -15.13 -7.27
C PHE A 477 -11.37 -14.87 -7.27
N ASP A 478 -10.67 -14.91 -8.42
CA ASP A 478 -9.24 -14.54 -8.49
C ASP A 478 -9.00 -13.07 -8.11
N ILE A 479 -9.86 -12.17 -8.59
CA ILE A 479 -9.81 -10.75 -8.23
C ILE A 479 -10.06 -10.57 -6.73
N GLY A 480 -11.13 -11.15 -6.18
CA GLY A 480 -11.42 -11.05 -4.75
C GLY A 480 -10.34 -11.69 -3.85
N ALA A 481 -9.72 -12.79 -4.30
CA ALA A 481 -8.62 -13.44 -3.62
C ALA A 481 -7.34 -12.59 -3.56
N ARG A 482 -7.10 -11.76 -4.57
CA ARG A 482 -5.99 -10.77 -4.58
C ARG A 482 -6.26 -9.59 -3.65
N LEU A 483 -7.54 -9.23 -3.49
CA LEU A 483 -7.99 -8.23 -2.53
C LEU A 483 -8.00 -8.75 -1.07
N GLY A 484 -7.66 -10.03 -0.86
CA GLY A 484 -7.55 -10.63 0.46
C GLY A 484 -8.86 -11.18 1.04
N ASP A 485 -9.87 -11.43 0.21
CA ASP A 485 -11.11 -12.08 0.66
C ASP A 485 -10.94 -13.60 0.74
N SER A 486 -11.10 -14.13 1.95
CA SER A 486 -10.97 -15.57 2.23
C SER A 486 -12.06 -16.40 1.56
N GLY A 487 -13.28 -15.86 1.41
CA GLY A 487 -14.38 -16.55 0.73
C GLY A 487 -14.13 -16.73 -0.77
N CYS A 488 -13.48 -15.77 -1.42
CA CYS A 488 -13.07 -15.91 -2.82
C CYS A 488 -12.00 -16.98 -2.99
N ILE A 489 -10.99 -17.01 -2.10
CA ILE A 489 -9.94 -18.05 -2.11
C ILE A 489 -10.56 -19.44 -1.87
N ASP A 490 -11.51 -19.55 -0.94
CA ASP A 490 -12.25 -20.79 -0.67
C ASP A 490 -12.94 -21.34 -1.92
N ASN A 491 -13.72 -20.48 -2.60
CA ASN A 491 -14.48 -20.89 -3.78
C ASN A 491 -13.56 -21.25 -4.95
N MET A 492 -12.41 -20.59 -5.10
CA MET A 492 -11.40 -21.05 -6.06
C MET A 492 -10.90 -22.46 -5.73
N GLY A 493 -10.56 -22.71 -4.46
CA GLY A 493 -10.14 -24.03 -4.00
C GLY A 493 -11.20 -25.10 -4.29
N TYR A 494 -12.46 -24.76 -4.03
CA TYR A 494 -13.62 -25.62 -4.31
C TYR A 494 -13.78 -25.92 -5.81
N ILE A 495 -13.62 -24.92 -6.68
CA ILE A 495 -13.68 -25.10 -8.13
C ILE A 495 -12.60 -26.09 -8.62
N TYR A 496 -11.36 -25.96 -8.17
CA TYR A 496 -10.28 -26.90 -8.55
C TYR A 496 -10.46 -28.29 -7.94
N TYR A 497 -10.97 -28.37 -6.71
CA TYR A 497 -11.22 -29.64 -6.02
C TYR A 497 -12.27 -30.49 -6.74
N PHE A 498 -13.35 -29.88 -7.23
CA PHE A 498 -14.41 -30.58 -7.96
C PHE A 498 -14.25 -30.56 -9.48
N GLY A 499 -13.28 -29.82 -10.03
CA GLY A 499 -13.10 -29.66 -11.48
C GLY A 499 -14.27 -28.94 -12.16
N LYS A 500 -14.83 -27.91 -11.51
CA LYS A 500 -15.97 -27.16 -12.06
C LYS A 500 -15.50 -26.17 -13.14
N GLY A 501 -15.67 -26.52 -14.41
CA GLY A 501 -15.22 -25.69 -15.53
C GLY A 501 -13.70 -25.64 -15.73
N VAL A 502 -12.95 -26.48 -15.02
CA VAL A 502 -11.51 -26.70 -15.15
C VAL A 502 -11.18 -28.17 -14.93
N GLU A 503 -10.00 -28.60 -15.35
CA GLU A 503 -9.49 -29.91 -14.94
C GLU A 503 -9.35 -29.97 -13.41
N LYS A 504 -9.76 -31.09 -12.81
CA LYS A 504 -9.65 -31.32 -11.37
C LYS A 504 -8.17 -31.30 -10.97
N ASP A 505 -7.80 -30.37 -10.08
CA ASP A 505 -6.44 -30.19 -9.58
C ASP A 505 -6.45 -30.14 -8.05
N LEU A 506 -6.15 -31.28 -7.43
CA LEU A 506 -6.13 -31.42 -5.99
C LEU A 506 -4.97 -30.68 -5.32
N GLY A 507 -3.85 -30.47 -6.03
CA GLY A 507 -2.69 -29.77 -5.48
C GLY A 507 -2.96 -28.27 -5.37
N LYS A 508 -3.52 -27.68 -6.43
CA LYS A 508 -3.92 -26.27 -6.44
C LYS A 508 -5.08 -26.01 -5.47
N ALA A 509 -6.04 -26.93 -5.38
CA ALA A 509 -7.11 -26.86 -4.39
C ALA A 509 -6.56 -26.88 -2.95
N ALA A 510 -5.63 -27.80 -2.65
CA ALA A 510 -4.98 -27.90 -1.34
C ALA A 510 -4.24 -26.61 -0.95
N GLU A 511 -3.51 -26.00 -1.89
CA GLU A 511 -2.81 -24.73 -1.66
C GLU A 511 -3.77 -23.59 -1.31
N LEU A 512 -4.84 -23.45 -2.09
CA LEU A 512 -5.87 -22.42 -1.89
C LEU A 512 -6.61 -22.61 -0.57
N PHE A 513 -7.04 -23.84 -0.27
CA PHE A 513 -7.68 -24.16 1.00
C PHE A 513 -6.76 -23.92 2.19
N LYS A 514 -5.48 -24.27 2.10
CA LYS A 514 -4.52 -23.98 3.16
C LYS A 514 -4.39 -22.48 3.41
N ARG A 515 -4.22 -21.69 2.34
CA ARG A 515 -4.11 -20.23 2.42
C ARG A 515 -5.35 -19.61 3.07
N ALA A 516 -6.55 -20.00 2.66
CA ALA A 516 -7.78 -19.46 3.24
C ALA A 516 -8.08 -19.97 4.65
N ALA A 517 -7.71 -21.21 4.97
CA ALA A 517 -7.82 -21.77 6.32
C ALA A 517 -6.94 -21.02 7.33
N GLU A 518 -5.73 -20.62 6.93
CA GLU A 518 -4.81 -19.77 7.70
C GLU A 518 -5.35 -18.34 7.88
N MET A 519 -6.12 -17.85 6.92
CA MET A 519 -6.88 -16.59 7.03
C MET A 519 -8.17 -16.71 7.88
N GLY A 520 -8.44 -17.90 8.41
CA GLY A 520 -9.54 -18.15 9.35
C GLY A 520 -10.82 -18.69 8.71
N SER A 521 -10.87 -19.00 7.41
CA SER A 521 -12.10 -19.54 6.81
C SER A 521 -12.49 -20.90 7.42
N PRO A 522 -13.72 -21.04 7.98
CA PRO A 522 -14.19 -22.31 8.52
C PRO A 522 -14.45 -23.35 7.41
N TYR A 523 -14.79 -22.93 6.19
CA TYR A 523 -15.05 -23.85 5.08
C TYR A 523 -13.76 -24.50 4.58
N SER A 524 -12.72 -23.71 4.36
CA SER A 524 -11.40 -24.23 3.98
C SER A 524 -10.76 -25.07 5.07
N GLN A 525 -10.92 -24.70 6.34
CA GLN A 525 -10.48 -25.53 7.46
C GLN A 525 -11.16 -26.90 7.44
N ARG A 526 -12.46 -26.97 7.14
CA ARG A 526 -13.17 -28.25 6.99
C ARG A 526 -12.65 -29.07 5.81
N PHE A 527 -12.53 -28.47 4.63
CA PHE A 527 -12.03 -29.17 3.43
C PHE A 527 -10.60 -29.69 3.63
N LEU A 528 -9.72 -28.89 4.20
CA LEU A 528 -8.35 -29.30 4.51
C LEU A 528 -8.33 -30.45 5.52
N GLY A 529 -9.19 -30.39 6.54
CA GLY A 529 -9.35 -31.47 7.51
C GLY A 529 -9.83 -32.79 6.88
N CYS A 530 -10.79 -32.73 5.96
CA CYS A 530 -11.23 -33.91 5.19
C CYS A 530 -10.12 -34.47 4.30
N MET A 531 -9.36 -33.61 3.60
CA MET A 531 -8.26 -34.05 2.74
C MET A 531 -7.18 -34.82 3.53
N TYR A 532 -6.85 -34.37 4.75
CA TYR A 532 -5.94 -35.11 5.65
C TYR A 532 -6.54 -36.40 6.21
N ARG A 533 -7.84 -36.42 6.54
CA ARG A 533 -8.53 -37.62 7.03
C ARG A 533 -8.58 -38.73 5.98
N ASP A 534 -8.93 -38.35 4.76
CA ASP A 534 -9.19 -39.29 3.67
C ASP A 534 -7.91 -39.63 2.90
N GLY A 535 -6.80 -38.93 3.18
CA GLY A 535 -5.56 -39.07 2.42
C GLY A 535 -5.70 -38.61 0.96
N GLU A 536 -6.61 -37.65 0.70
CA GLU A 536 -6.81 -37.08 -0.62
C GLU A 536 -5.74 -36.01 -0.85
N TYR A 537 -4.81 -36.27 -1.77
CA TYR A 537 -3.57 -35.51 -2.03
C TYR A 537 -2.51 -35.54 -0.92
N PHE A 538 -2.90 -35.34 0.33
CA PHE A 538 -2.00 -35.49 1.47
C PHE A 538 -1.87 -36.95 1.90
N THR A 539 -0.77 -37.26 2.58
CA THR A 539 -0.70 -38.53 3.34
C THR A 539 -1.71 -38.48 4.47
N LYS A 540 -2.47 -39.56 4.68
CA LYS A 540 -3.47 -39.61 5.75
C LYS A 540 -2.84 -39.24 7.10
N ASP A 541 -3.40 -38.23 7.75
CA ASP A 541 -2.95 -37.70 9.05
C ASP A 541 -4.15 -37.28 9.89
N ASP A 542 -4.59 -38.18 10.77
CA ASP A 542 -5.77 -37.95 11.61
C ASP A 542 -5.54 -36.83 12.64
N LYS A 543 -4.28 -36.50 12.99
CA LYS A 543 -3.98 -35.40 13.91
C LYS A 543 -4.16 -34.04 13.24
N GLU A 544 -3.64 -33.87 12.04
CA GLU A 544 -3.87 -32.65 11.27
C GLU A 544 -5.33 -32.54 10.83
N ALA A 545 -5.98 -33.65 10.47
CA ALA A 545 -7.42 -33.68 10.20
C ALA A 545 -8.23 -33.17 11.40
N HIS A 546 -7.99 -33.72 12.59
CA HIS A 546 -8.67 -33.32 13.82
C HIS A 546 -8.41 -31.84 14.14
N LYS A 547 -7.17 -31.35 14.02
CA LYS A 547 -6.82 -29.94 14.28
C LYS A 547 -7.62 -28.98 13.41
N TRP A 548 -7.72 -29.23 12.11
CA TRP A 548 -8.44 -28.34 11.19
C TRP A 548 -9.96 -28.45 11.35
N LEU A 549 -10.49 -29.67 11.53
CA LEU A 549 -11.91 -29.89 11.80
C LEU A 549 -12.36 -29.27 13.14
N SER A 550 -11.54 -29.35 14.19
CA SER A 550 -11.82 -28.68 15.48
C SER A 550 -11.92 -27.17 15.32
N ARG A 551 -10.99 -26.54 14.59
CA ARG A 551 -11.03 -25.09 14.33
C ARG A 551 -12.31 -24.68 13.58
N ALA A 552 -12.71 -25.45 12.56
CA ALA A 552 -13.94 -25.18 11.83
C ALA A 552 -15.20 -25.39 12.70
N ALA A 553 -15.20 -26.42 13.55
CA ALA A 553 -16.28 -26.74 14.48
C ALA A 553 -16.46 -25.68 15.58
N GLU A 554 -15.35 -25.15 16.14
CA GLU A 554 -15.34 -24.06 17.12
C GLU A 554 -15.92 -22.76 16.54
N GLN A 555 -15.72 -22.53 15.24
CA GLN A 555 -16.35 -21.43 14.49
C GLN A 555 -17.84 -21.67 14.17
N GLY A 556 -18.39 -22.81 14.58
CA GLY A 556 -19.82 -23.11 14.49
C GLY A 556 -20.25 -23.82 13.21
N LEU A 557 -19.33 -24.30 12.36
CA LEU A 557 -19.68 -25.01 11.13
C LEU A 557 -20.20 -26.43 11.45
N GLU A 558 -21.48 -26.67 11.21
CA GLU A 558 -22.15 -27.91 11.66
C GLU A 558 -21.59 -29.17 10.97
N ASN A 559 -21.35 -29.11 9.66
CA ASN A 559 -20.75 -30.23 8.92
C ASN A 559 -19.37 -30.62 9.48
N ALA A 560 -18.58 -29.64 9.96
CA ALA A 560 -17.29 -29.92 10.57
C ALA A 560 -17.43 -30.59 11.94
N LYS A 561 -18.47 -30.27 12.72
CA LYS A 561 -18.76 -30.96 14.00
C LYS A 561 -19.13 -32.42 13.76
N GLU A 562 -19.93 -32.69 12.74
CA GLU A 562 -20.32 -34.05 12.35
C GLU A 562 -19.10 -34.87 11.89
N GLU A 563 -18.27 -34.28 11.02
CA GLU A 563 -17.03 -34.91 10.53
C GLU A 563 -15.99 -35.13 11.62
N LEU A 564 -15.86 -34.19 12.57
CA LEU A 564 -14.99 -34.33 13.73
C LEU A 564 -15.47 -35.47 14.65
N LYS A 565 -16.78 -35.52 14.91
CA LYS A 565 -17.37 -36.59 15.72
C LYS A 565 -17.15 -37.97 15.07
N ALA A 566 -17.32 -38.07 13.75
CA ALA A 566 -17.05 -39.31 13.03
C ALA A 566 -15.57 -39.72 13.11
N LEU A 567 -14.65 -38.75 13.05
CA LEU A 567 -13.22 -38.99 13.22
C LEU A 567 -12.89 -39.48 14.65
N ASP A 568 -13.46 -38.84 15.67
CA ASP A 568 -13.29 -39.24 17.07
C ASP A 568 -13.82 -40.65 17.35
N ASP A 569 -14.98 -40.98 16.78
CA ASP A 569 -15.59 -42.31 16.93
C ASP A 569 -14.76 -43.38 16.20
N ALA A 570 -14.17 -43.08 15.04
CA ALA A 570 -13.27 -43.98 14.32
C ALA A 570 -11.96 -44.22 15.10
N LEU A 571 -11.34 -43.16 15.63
CA LEU A 571 -10.11 -43.26 16.43
C LEU A 571 -10.33 -44.06 17.74
N ARG A 572 -11.52 -43.97 18.34
CA ARG A 572 -11.90 -44.81 19.51
C ARG A 572 -12.11 -46.29 19.15
N GLN A 573 -12.58 -46.58 17.94
CA GLN A 573 -12.74 -47.96 17.47
C GLN A 573 -11.40 -48.60 17.14
N GLU A 574 -10.44 -47.85 16.59
CA GLU A 574 -9.07 -48.33 16.35
C GLU A 574 -8.32 -48.65 17.66
N THR A 575 -8.44 -47.81 18.69
CA THR A 575 -7.80 -48.06 20.00
C THR A 575 -8.42 -49.23 20.76
N THR A 576 -9.73 -49.45 20.65
CA THR A 576 -10.41 -50.60 21.28
C THR A 576 -10.20 -51.91 20.52
N ALA A 577 -9.95 -51.86 19.21
CA ALA A 577 -9.55 -53.03 18.43
C ALA A 577 -8.14 -53.51 18.80
N ASP A 578 -7.19 -52.60 19.01
CA ASP A 578 -5.80 -52.91 19.42
C ASP A 578 -5.72 -53.50 20.85
N GLU A 579 -6.59 -53.08 21.77
CA GLU A 579 -6.67 -53.68 23.12
C GLU A 579 -7.32 -55.09 23.11
N SER A 580 -8.19 -55.38 22.12
CA SER A 580 -8.86 -56.68 22.02
C SER A 580 -7.97 -57.78 21.43
N THR A 581 -7.02 -57.42 20.56
CA THR A 581 -6.02 -58.33 19.97
C THR A 581 -4.90 -58.69 20.95
N GLU A 582 -4.60 -57.85 21.94
CA GLU A 582 -3.64 -58.19 23.01
C GLU A 582 -4.18 -59.15 24.08
N SER A 583 -5.51 -59.36 24.18
CA SER A 583 -6.09 -60.25 25.21
C SER A 583 -6.16 -61.74 24.86
N THR A 584 -5.65 -62.17 23.70
CA THR A 584 -5.69 -63.58 23.25
C THR A 584 -4.32 -64.25 23.10
N THR A 585 -3.40 -64.05 24.04
CA THR A 585 -2.30 -65.02 24.26
C THR A 585 -1.87 -65.07 25.73
N VAL A 586 -2.50 -65.96 26.51
CA VAL A 586 -1.86 -66.57 27.68
C VAL A 586 -1.92 -68.09 27.48
N PRO A 587 -0.79 -68.79 27.30
CA PRO A 587 -0.78 -70.24 27.28
C PRO A 587 -0.74 -70.78 28.73
N GLU A 588 -1.83 -71.41 29.16
CA GLU A 588 -1.81 -72.33 30.30
C GLU A 588 -1.01 -73.59 29.92
N SER A 589 0.12 -73.82 30.59
CA SER A 589 0.67 -75.17 30.72
C SER A 589 0.76 -75.51 32.20
N VAL A 590 -0.20 -76.35 32.61
CA VAL A 590 -0.28 -77.00 33.92
C VAL A 590 0.68 -78.18 33.94
N GLN A 591 1.62 -78.20 34.88
CA GLN A 591 2.25 -79.43 35.35
C GLN A 591 1.46 -79.98 36.54
N SER A 592 0.95 -81.21 36.43
CA SER A 592 1.27 -82.35 37.31
C SER A 592 0.20 -83.45 37.23
N ALA A 593 0.62 -84.67 36.91
CA ALA A 593 0.53 -85.83 37.83
C ALA A 593 1.19 -87.07 37.19
N ASP A 594 1.96 -87.76 38.05
CA ASP A 594 2.57 -89.11 37.98
C ASP A 594 3.88 -89.34 37.20
#